data_AF-K8FID2-F1
#
_entry.id   AF-K8FID2-F1
#
_cell.length_a   1.000
_cell.length_b   1.000
_cell.length_c   1.000
_cell.angle_alpha   90.00
_cell.angle_beta   90.00
_cell.angle_gamma   90.00
#
_symmetry.space_group_name_H-M   'P 1'
#
loop_
_entity.id
_entity.type
_entity.pdbx_description
1 polymer ?
#
loop_
_entity_poly.entity_id
_entity_poly.type
_entity_poly.pdbx_seq_one_letter_code
_entity_poly.pdbx_strand_id
1 'polypeptide(L)'
;MVYLEELELIHESGDVLYPVKITSKLSGNTAFRLVPPGMEKKDNTIEVVDPSEVITLVIHKGHSVRCSTLVATVLGKDGKKIKRSGLYKIRERSITKYNIKK
;
A
#
# COMPACT_ATOMS: atom_id res chain seq x y z
N MET A 1 -10.08 7.81 -1.25
CA MET A 1 -8.76 7.18 -1.45
C MET A 1 -8.53 7.07 -2.93
N VAL A 2 -7.38 7.49 -3.41
CA VAL A 2 -7.00 7.35 -4.83
C VAL A 2 -6.03 6.17 -4.91
N TYR A 3 -6.34 5.19 -5.76
CA TYR A 3 -5.53 3.97 -5.89
C TYR A 3 -4.51 4.14 -7.02
N LEU A 4 -3.35 3.55 -6.84
CA LEU A 4 -2.40 3.32 -7.92
C LEU A 4 -2.66 1.94 -8.51
N GLU A 5 -3.55 1.86 -9.50
CA GLU A 5 -3.97 0.59 -10.10
C GLU A 5 -2.90 -0.04 -11.00
N GLU A 6 -1.89 0.74 -11.38
CA GLU A 6 -0.72 0.30 -12.13
C GLU A 6 0.16 -0.67 -11.34
N LEU A 7 0.16 -0.60 -10.01
CA LEU A 7 0.96 -1.47 -9.15
C LEU A 7 0.07 -2.38 -8.30
N GLU A 8 0.16 -3.68 -8.56
CA GLU A 8 -0.52 -4.72 -7.79
C GLU A 8 0.46 -5.44 -6.87
N LEU A 9 0.11 -5.57 -5.59
CA LEU A 9 0.80 -6.42 -4.63
C LEU A 9 -0.11 -7.61 -4.28
N ILE A 10 0.38 -8.83 -4.48
CA ILE A 10 -0.40 -10.06 -4.27
C ILE A 10 -0.13 -10.59 -2.86
N HIS A 11 -1.14 -10.50 -2.00
CA HIS A 11 -1.07 -11.00 -0.63
C HIS A 11 -1.03 -12.54 -0.61
N GLU A 12 -0.46 -13.15 0.43
CA GLU A 12 -0.43 -14.61 0.61
C GLU A 12 -1.83 -15.26 0.65
N SER A 13 -2.87 -14.49 0.96
CA SER A 13 -4.28 -14.93 0.92
C SER A 13 -4.88 -14.93 -0.50
N GLY A 14 -4.15 -14.45 -1.51
CA GLY A 14 -4.66 -14.20 -2.86
C GLY A 14 -5.31 -12.82 -3.04
N ASP A 15 -5.38 -12.00 -2.00
CA ASP A 15 -5.90 -10.63 -2.12
C ASP A 15 -4.98 -9.75 -2.98
N VAL A 16 -5.56 -8.96 -3.88
CA VAL A 16 -4.83 -7.96 -4.66
C VAL A 16 -4.89 -6.61 -3.96
N LEU A 17 -3.72 -6.11 -3.58
CA LEU A 17 -3.52 -4.85 -2.87
C LEU A 17 -2.97 -3.80 -3.82
N TYR A 18 -3.52 -2.59 -3.72
CA TYR A 18 -3.09 -1.45 -4.51
C TYR A 18 -2.57 -0.35 -3.57
N PRO A 19 -1.44 0.30 -3.86
CA PRO A 19 -1.03 1.49 -3.13
C PRO A 19 -2.12 2.56 -3.15
N VAL A 20 -2.30 3.27 -2.03
CA VAL A 20 -3.35 4.29 -1.90
C VAL A 20 -2.80 5.62 -1.42
N LYS A 21 -3.29 6.70 -2.03
CA LYS A 21 -3.15 8.05 -1.48
C LYS A 21 -4.12 8.23 -0.32
N ILE A 22 -3.61 8.79 0.77
CA ILE A 22 -4.36 9.12 1.98
C ILE A 22 -4.31 10.63 2.16
N THR A 23 -5.49 11.23 2.32
CA THR A 23 -5.60 12.65 2.65
C THR A 23 -5.30 12.85 4.13
N SER A 24 -4.27 13.65 4.43
CA SER A 24 -3.96 14.06 5.79
C SER A 24 -5.04 14.99 6.32
N LYS A 25 -5.61 14.69 7.50
CA LYS A 25 -6.58 15.59 8.14
C LYS A 25 -5.95 16.90 8.62
N LEU A 26 -4.65 16.91 8.90
CA LEU A 26 -3.94 18.08 9.41
C LEU A 26 -3.54 19.03 8.28
N SER A 27 -2.94 18.50 7.22
CA SER A 27 -2.41 19.33 6.12
C SER A 27 -3.34 19.41 4.91
N GLY A 28 -4.38 18.57 4.80
CA GLY A 28 -5.22 18.46 3.61
C GLY A 28 -4.54 17.80 2.40
N ASN A 29 -3.22 17.53 2.50
CA ASN A 29 -2.44 16.96 1.41
C ASN A 29 -2.82 15.49 1.17
N THR A 30 -2.93 15.13 -0.11
CA THR A 30 -3.24 13.77 -0.55
C THR A 30 -2.03 13.15 -1.20
N ALA A 31 -1.38 12.23 -0.49
CA ALA A 31 -0.13 11.60 -0.94
C ALA A 31 -0.11 10.11 -0.57
N PHE A 32 0.75 9.35 -1.25
CA PHE A 32 1.14 8.02 -0.82
C PHE A 32 2.02 8.12 0.41
N ARG A 33 1.79 7.24 1.38
CA ARG A 33 2.59 7.16 2.59
C ARG A 33 3.48 5.94 2.53
N LEU A 34 4.79 6.19 2.49
CA LEU A 34 5.82 5.16 2.42
C LEU A 34 6.68 5.18 3.67
N VAL A 35 7.24 4.03 4.02
CA VAL A 35 8.25 3.88 5.08
C VAL A 35 9.53 3.32 4.45
N PRO A 36 10.67 4.02 4.56
CA PRO A 36 11.94 3.53 4.07
C PRO A 36 12.35 2.18 4.67
N PRO A 37 13.13 1.36 3.95
CA PRO A 37 13.60 0.08 4.47
C PRO A 37 14.46 0.28 5.73
N GLY A 38 14.25 -0.57 6.74
CA GLY A 38 15.00 -0.53 8.00
C GLY A 38 14.49 0.49 9.01
N MET A 39 13.52 1.34 8.66
CA MET A 39 12.96 2.35 9.55
C MET A 39 11.70 1.85 10.27
N GLU A 40 11.47 2.36 11.47
CA GLU A 40 10.26 2.04 12.23
C GLU A 40 9.00 2.67 11.63
N LYS A 41 7.91 1.90 11.62
CA LYS A 41 6.66 2.18 10.90
C LYS A 41 5.86 3.38 11.45
N LYS A 42 6.14 3.85 12.67
CA LYS A 42 5.34 4.89 13.34
C LYS A 42 5.83 6.31 13.02
N ASP A 43 7.14 6.51 12.92
CA ASP A 43 7.72 7.85 12.98
C ASP A 43 8.42 8.29 11.68
N ASN A 44 8.65 7.36 10.74
CA ASN A 44 9.49 7.60 9.56
C ASN A 44 8.71 7.53 8.23
N THR A 45 7.49 8.06 8.23
CA THR A 45 6.67 8.09 7.00
C THR A 45 7.09 9.25 6.09
N ILE A 46 7.29 8.97 4.81
CA ILE A 46 7.44 9.99 3.76
C ILE A 46 6.17 10.09 2.93
N GLU A 47 5.85 11.30 2.48
CA GLU A 47 4.71 11.59 1.62
C GLU A 47 5.19 11.79 0.17
N VAL A 48 4.68 10.99 -0.75
CA VAL A 48 5.05 11.02 -2.18
C VAL A 48 3.78 11.16 -3.02
N VAL A 49 3.77 12.05 -4.02
CA VAL A 49 2.58 12.33 -4.84
C VAL A 49 2.65 11.65 -6.20
N ASP A 50 3.83 11.55 -6.79
CA ASP A 50 4.07 10.98 -8.12
C ASP A 50 3.98 9.44 -8.11
N PRO A 51 3.07 8.83 -8.88
CA PRO A 51 2.99 7.38 -9.04
C PRO A 51 4.30 6.71 -9.46
N SER A 52 5.06 7.32 -10.38
CA SER A 52 6.28 6.71 -10.92
C SER A 52 7.38 6.60 -9.87
N GLU A 53 7.53 7.66 -9.07
CA GLU A 53 8.40 7.66 -7.91
C GLU A 53 7.99 6.58 -6.90
N VAL A 54 6.69 6.43 -6.60
CA VAL A 54 6.19 5.39 -5.68
C VAL A 54 6.53 3.99 -6.16
N ILE A 55 6.32 3.69 -7.45
CA ILE A 55 6.69 2.39 -8.01
C ILE A 55 8.18 2.14 -7.83
N THR A 56 9.01 3.15 -8.11
CA THR A 56 10.47 3.05 -7.96
C THR A 56 10.88 2.79 -6.51
N LEU A 57 10.31 3.53 -5.56
CA LEU A 57 10.62 3.40 -4.14
C LEU A 57 10.18 2.04 -3.57
N VAL A 58 9.01 1.55 -3.97
CA VAL A 58 8.48 0.26 -3.50
C VAL A 58 9.22 -0.90 -4.14
N ILE A 59 9.33 -0.93 -5.47
CA ILE A 59 9.86 -2.07 -6.21
C ILE A 59 11.39 -2.16 -6.16
N HIS A 60 12.07 -1.03 -6.35
CA HIS A 60 13.53 -1.01 -6.46
C HIS A 60 14.23 -0.65 -5.15
N LYS A 61 13.60 0.18 -4.31
CA LYS A 61 14.19 0.62 -3.03
C LYS A 61 13.58 -0.08 -1.81
N GLY A 62 12.65 -1.02 -1.99
CA GLY A 62 12.10 -1.84 -0.91
C GLY A 62 11.37 -1.05 0.17
N HIS A 63 10.78 0.10 -0.18
CA HIS A 63 9.95 0.86 0.74
C HIS A 63 8.65 0.10 1.00
N SER A 64 8.13 0.23 2.22
CA SER A 64 6.78 -0.22 2.53
C SER A 64 5.80 0.89 2.14
N VAL A 65 4.62 0.55 1.64
CA VAL A 65 3.60 1.53 1.22
C VAL A 65 2.22 1.16 1.75
N ARG A 66 1.39 2.17 2.01
CA ARG A 66 0.00 1.94 2.39
C ARG A 66 -0.78 1.39 1.20
N CYS A 67 -1.41 0.23 1.39
CA CYS A 67 -2.26 -0.40 0.38
C CYS A 67 -3.65 -0.73 0.91
N SER A 68 -4.58 -0.91 -0.03
CA SER A 68 -5.91 -1.46 0.23
C SER A 68 -6.38 -2.30 -0.95
N THR A 69 -7.25 -3.28 -0.68
CA THR A 69 -8.04 -3.93 -1.74
C THR A 69 -9.08 -2.95 -2.30
N LEU A 70 -9.44 -3.10 -3.57
CA LEU A 70 -10.52 -2.31 -4.20
C LEU A 70 -11.89 -2.67 -3.64
N VAL A 71 -12.09 -3.95 -3.30
CA VAL A 71 -13.33 -4.51 -2.76
C VAL A 71 -13.11 -5.14 -1.39
N ALA A 72 -14.19 -5.40 -0.67
CA ALA A 72 -14.15 -6.05 0.62
C ALA A 72 -13.90 -7.55 0.48
N THR A 73 -12.76 -8.04 0.98
CA THR A 73 -12.34 -9.43 0.81
C THR A 73 -12.12 -10.18 2.13
N VAL A 74 -11.94 -9.46 3.25
CA VAL A 74 -11.63 -10.05 4.55
C VAL A 74 -12.86 -10.03 5.45
N LEU A 75 -13.10 -11.08 6.23
CA LEU A 75 -14.17 -11.10 7.22
C LEU A 75 -13.79 -10.26 8.44
N GLY A 76 -14.57 -9.22 8.72
CA GLY A 76 -14.47 -8.39 9.91
C GLY A 76 -14.99 -9.13 11.15
N LYS A 77 -14.73 -8.54 12.33
CA LYS A 77 -15.15 -9.12 13.63
C LYS A 77 -16.66 -9.25 13.78
N ASP A 78 -17.42 -8.42 13.06
CA ASP A 78 -18.88 -8.41 13.00
C ASP A 78 -19.46 -9.37 11.95
N GLY A 79 -18.60 -10.20 11.33
CA GLY A 79 -19.00 -11.11 10.26
C GLY A 79 -19.26 -10.43 8.91
N LYS A 80 -19.00 -9.12 8.78
CA LYS A 80 -19.14 -8.41 7.50
C LYS A 80 -17.83 -8.41 6.73
N LYS A 81 -17.91 -8.45 5.40
CA LYS A 81 -16.72 -8.29 4.57
C LYS A 81 -16.21 -6.85 4.66
N ILE A 82 -14.92 -6.68 4.90
CA ILE A 82 -14.20 -5.41 4.91
C ILE A 82 -13.03 -5.44 3.93
N LYS A 83 -12.55 -4.26 3.53
CA LYS A 83 -11.34 -4.13 2.70
C LYS A 83 -10.12 -4.53 3.52
N ARG A 84 -9.23 -5.32 2.92
CA ARG A 84 -7.88 -5.47 3.48
C ARG A 84 -7.16 -4.15 3.29
N SER A 85 -6.61 -3.61 4.36
CA SER A 85 -5.79 -2.40 4.30
C SER A 85 -4.62 -2.50 5.28
N GLY A 86 -3.52 -1.80 5.00
CA GLY A 86 -2.32 -1.93 5.81
C GLY A 86 -1.10 -1.30 5.17
N LEU A 87 0.04 -1.42 5.84
CA LEU A 87 1.35 -1.08 5.28
C LEU A 87 1.99 -2.38 4.81
N TYR A 88 2.36 -2.45 3.53
CA TYR A 88 2.90 -3.66 2.91
C TYR A 88 4.22 -3.37 2.23
N LYS A 89 5.10 -4.36 2.20
CA LYS A 89 6.40 -4.30 1.55
C LYS A 89 6.56 -5.50 0.61
N ILE A 90 7.17 -5.29 -0.54
CA ILE A 90 7.57 -6.42 -1.40
C ILE A 90 8.60 -7.29 -0.69
N ARG A 91 8.58 -8.60 -0.97
CA ARG A 91 9.47 -9.60 -0.34
C ARG A 91 9.30 -9.75 1.18
N GLU A 92 8.24 -9.19 1.75
CA GLU A 92 7.76 -9.58 3.08
C GLU A 92 6.90 -10.84 2.94
N ARG A 93 6.82 -11.68 3.98
CA ARG A 93 6.06 -12.95 3.95
C ARG A 93 4.64 -12.79 3.41
N SER A 94 4.00 -11.67 3.74
CA SER A 94 2.62 -11.36 3.35
C SER A 94 2.44 -11.04 1.87
N ILE A 95 3.48 -10.62 1.14
CA ILE A 95 3.41 -10.27 -0.28
C ILE A 95 4.22 -11.27 -1.11
N THR A 96 3.52 -12.13 -1.84
CA THR A 96 4.12 -13.23 -2.60
C THR A 96 4.61 -12.81 -3.98
N LYS A 97 3.91 -11.85 -4.62
CA LYS A 97 4.19 -11.37 -5.98
C LYS A 97 3.78 -9.91 -6.15
N TYR A 98 4.23 -9.28 -7.22
CA TYR A 98 3.72 -7.99 -7.68
C TYR A 98 3.58 -7.98 -9.20
N ASN A 99 2.67 -7.14 -9.72
CA ASN A 99 2.52 -6.87 -11.15
C ASN A 99 2.59 -5.36 -11.40
N ILE A 100 3.13 -4.99 -12.56
CA ILE A 100 3.06 -3.61 -13.09
C ILE A 100 2.22 -3.65 -14.36
N LYS A 101 1.10 -2.92 -14.39
CA LYS A 101 0.27 -2.75 -15.58
C LYS A 101 0.83 -1.61 -16.42
N LYS A 102 0.75 -1.76 -17.74
CA LYS A 102 1.11 -0.75 -18.73
C LYS A 102 -0.12 0.04 -19.16
#